data_AF-A0AAU6KW62-F1
#
_entry.id   AF-A0AAU6KW62-F1
#
_cell.length_a   1.000
_cell.length_b   1.000
_cell.length_c   1.000
_cell.angle_alpha   90.00
_cell.angle_beta   90.00
_cell.angle_gamma   90.00
#
_symmetry.space_group_name_H-M   'P 1'
#
loop_
_entity.id
_entity.type
_entity.pdbx_description
1 polymer ?
#
loop_
_entity_poly.entity_id
_entity_poly.type
_entity_poly.pdbx_seq_one_letter_code
_entity_poly.pdbx_strand_id
1 'polypeptide(L)'
;MTLHRALCEAVRLGVASAAVYLLDDERSQIRVAMIGGSAPSLFTFPGRMGLDAPYASARALASESVAVLAEPDLADADQEHVLPYPYIALSAPVIAADHRFGSLTVLRPETHGGWEAEICTGLKEIADDLAVTLAELADSGTVITPGHMPALVPVFDGHTDIGTTGWGVPGVAGSAGLSLMYPVRRLSDMLNQATTLDHIVAAAQHCIVSPFGARALALASASEGRLWVLGHCGASSGLVRNLHGARLDARTPEAEALRGRPLFISGDRRWCPGTLRP
;
A
#
# COMPACT_ATOMS: atom_id res chain seq x y z
N MET A 1 -4.52 -17.35 -6.17
CA MET A 1 -5.76 -17.81 -5.48
C MET A 1 -5.54 -18.06 -4.00
N THR A 2 -4.41 -18.63 -3.58
CA THR A 2 -4.13 -19.00 -2.18
C THR A 2 -4.26 -17.85 -1.18
N LEU A 3 -3.63 -16.68 -1.45
CA LEU A 3 -3.73 -15.52 -0.56
C LEU A 3 -5.19 -15.07 -0.34
N HIS A 4 -5.98 -15.06 -1.42
CA HIS A 4 -7.38 -14.65 -1.38
C HIS A 4 -8.23 -15.59 -0.52
N ARG A 5 -8.00 -16.91 -0.63
CA ARG A 5 -8.70 -17.91 0.18
C ARG A 5 -8.43 -17.70 1.68
N ALA A 6 -7.15 -17.66 2.07
CA ALA A 6 -6.76 -17.48 3.48
C ALA A 6 -7.30 -16.17 4.05
N LEU A 7 -7.26 -15.09 3.27
CA LEU A 7 -7.83 -13.81 3.66
C LEU A 7 -9.36 -13.88 3.88
N CYS A 8 -10.10 -14.53 2.98
CA CYS A 8 -11.54 -14.70 3.14
C CYS A 8 -11.90 -15.59 4.33
N GLU A 9 -11.14 -16.65 4.58
CA GLU A 9 -11.29 -17.50 5.78
C GLU A 9 -11.02 -16.70 7.05
N ALA A 10 -9.97 -15.87 7.07
CA ALA A 10 -9.66 -15.01 8.21
C ALA A 10 -10.76 -13.98 8.51
N VAL A 11 -11.34 -13.35 7.48
CA VAL A 11 -12.46 -12.40 7.66
C VAL A 11 -13.70 -13.09 8.24
N ARG A 12 -13.95 -14.36 7.89
CA ARG A 12 -15.08 -15.14 8.42
C ARG A 12 -14.96 -15.49 9.90
N LEU A 13 -13.82 -15.23 10.55
CA LEU A 13 -13.67 -15.34 12.01
C LEU A 13 -14.40 -14.20 12.77
N GLY A 14 -15.21 -13.38 12.10
CA GLY A 14 -15.97 -12.30 12.71
C GLY A 14 -15.14 -11.04 12.99
N VAL A 15 -14.05 -10.85 12.23
CA VAL A 15 -13.16 -9.69 12.34
C VAL A 15 -13.58 -8.57 11.37
N ALA A 16 -13.20 -7.33 11.65
CA ALA A 16 -13.56 -6.21 10.78
C ALA A 16 -12.79 -6.22 9.46
N SER A 17 -11.51 -6.59 9.51
CA SER A 17 -10.66 -6.75 8.34
C SER A 17 -9.47 -7.67 8.60
N ALA A 18 -8.86 -8.14 7.51
CA ALA A 18 -7.67 -8.97 7.50
C ALA A 18 -6.66 -8.44 6.47
N ALA A 19 -5.38 -8.71 6.67
CA ALA A 19 -4.31 -8.40 5.74
C ALA A 19 -3.26 -9.50 5.73
N VAL A 20 -2.75 -9.81 4.54
CA VAL A 20 -1.57 -10.66 4.35
C VAL A 20 -0.38 -9.76 4.05
N TYR A 21 0.64 -9.83 4.90
CA TYR A 21 1.94 -9.22 4.71
C TYR A 21 2.92 -10.26 4.18
N LEU A 22 3.74 -9.86 3.20
CA LEU A 22 4.83 -10.67 2.68
C LEU A 22 6.16 -9.93 2.85
N LEU A 23 7.23 -10.69 3.06
CA LEU A 23 8.60 -10.18 3.01
C LEU A 23 8.90 -9.64 1.61
N ASP A 24 9.60 -8.52 1.56
CA ASP A 24 10.15 -8.01 0.31
C ASP A 24 11.33 -8.86 -0.20
N ASP A 25 11.80 -8.55 -1.42
CA ASP A 25 12.87 -9.30 -2.08
C ASP A 25 14.17 -9.31 -1.25
N GLU A 26 14.44 -8.23 -0.52
CA GLU A 26 15.61 -8.07 0.35
C GLU A 26 15.42 -8.71 1.74
N ARG A 27 14.21 -9.19 2.04
CA ARG A 27 13.80 -9.76 3.34
C ARG A 27 14.09 -8.84 4.53
N SER A 28 14.05 -7.53 4.30
CA SER A 28 14.34 -6.50 5.31
C SER A 28 13.06 -5.85 5.85
N GLN A 29 11.98 -5.91 5.09
CA GLN A 29 10.69 -5.32 5.43
C GLN A 29 9.56 -6.28 5.09
N ILE A 30 8.43 -6.11 5.77
CA ILE A 30 7.16 -6.71 5.34
C ILE A 30 6.29 -5.65 4.67
N ARG A 31 5.63 -6.04 3.59
CA ARG A 31 4.74 -5.21 2.79
C ARG A 31 3.40 -5.88 2.64
N VAL A 32 2.33 -5.10 2.70
CA VAL A 32 0.98 -5.64 2.54
C VAL A 32 0.77 -6.10 1.10
N ALA A 33 0.44 -7.39 0.94
CA ALA A 33 0.18 -8.00 -0.36
C ALA A 33 -1.32 -8.00 -0.69
N MET A 34 -2.16 -8.22 0.33
CA MET A 34 -3.61 -8.29 0.17
C MET A 34 -4.31 -7.83 1.44
N ILE A 35 -5.44 -7.11 1.30
CA ILE A 35 -6.28 -6.66 2.41
C ILE A 35 -7.73 -7.03 2.10
N GLY A 36 -8.45 -7.52 3.10
CA GLY A 36 -9.85 -7.92 2.99
C GLY A 36 -10.68 -7.35 4.13
N GLY A 37 -11.97 -7.13 3.89
CA GLY A 37 -12.91 -6.64 4.89
C GLY A 37 -13.63 -5.36 4.44
N SER A 38 -14.14 -4.60 5.42
CA SER A 38 -14.95 -3.42 5.18
C SER A 38 -14.21 -2.10 5.45
N ALA A 39 -14.57 -1.06 4.70
CA ALA A 39 -14.15 0.29 5.02
C ALA A 39 -14.85 0.77 6.32
N PRO A 40 -14.19 1.60 7.16
CA PRO A 40 -12.86 2.19 6.95
C PRO A 40 -11.69 1.30 7.40
N SER A 41 -11.94 0.14 8.02
CA SER A 41 -10.93 -0.67 8.71
C SER A 41 -9.80 -1.18 7.81
N LEU A 42 -10.11 -1.48 6.54
CA LEU A 42 -9.13 -1.91 5.54
C LEU A 42 -8.03 -0.86 5.24
N PHE A 43 -8.24 0.40 5.62
CA PHE A 43 -7.25 1.46 5.46
C PHE A 43 -6.37 1.68 6.70
N THR A 44 -6.59 0.93 7.78
CA THR A 44 -5.80 1.03 9.01
C THR A 44 -4.45 0.30 8.89
N PHE A 45 -4.33 -0.65 7.98
CA PHE A 45 -3.11 -1.44 7.79
C PHE A 45 -1.95 -0.60 7.22
N PRO A 46 -0.77 -0.61 7.87
CA PRO A 46 0.42 0.01 7.30
C PRO A 46 0.81 -0.63 5.96
N GLY A 47 1.27 0.19 4.99
CA GLY A 47 1.65 -0.32 3.67
C GLY A 47 2.94 -1.13 3.66
N ARG A 48 3.85 -0.76 4.55
CA ARG A 48 5.13 -1.41 4.78
C ARG A 48 5.60 -1.10 6.19
N MET A 49 6.41 -1.97 6.76
CA MET A 49 7.07 -1.76 8.03
C MET A 49 8.37 -2.57 8.12
N GLY A 50 9.31 -2.10 8.94
CA GLY A 50 10.49 -2.88 9.33
C GLY A 50 10.09 -4.07 10.21
N LEU A 51 10.96 -5.06 10.30
CA LEU A 51 10.74 -6.26 11.13
C LEU A 51 10.81 -5.98 12.64
N ASP A 52 11.39 -4.85 13.02
CA ASP A 52 11.51 -4.32 14.38
C ASP A 52 10.38 -3.34 14.75
N ALA A 53 9.49 -3.02 13.81
CA ALA A 53 8.44 -2.06 14.03
C ALA A 53 7.44 -2.55 15.09
N PRO A 54 6.83 -1.63 15.88
CA PRO A 54 5.96 -1.99 17.01
C PRO A 54 4.55 -2.43 16.58
N TYR A 55 4.43 -3.15 15.47
CA TYR A 55 3.17 -3.68 14.94
C TYR A 55 3.07 -5.20 15.19
N ALA A 56 1.85 -5.70 15.39
CA ALA A 56 1.61 -7.12 15.64
C ALA A 56 2.11 -7.98 14.47
N SER A 57 2.00 -7.44 13.25
CA SER A 57 2.47 -8.07 12.02
C SER A 57 3.98 -8.34 12.04
N ALA A 58 4.78 -7.34 12.44
CA ALA A 58 6.23 -7.46 12.52
C ALA A 58 6.63 -8.36 13.72
N ARG A 59 5.96 -8.17 14.87
CA ARG A 59 6.22 -8.93 16.09
C ARG A 59 5.97 -10.42 15.91
N ALA A 60 4.85 -10.80 15.28
CA ALA A 60 4.51 -12.21 15.05
C ALA A 60 5.56 -12.93 14.19
N LEU A 61 6.09 -12.23 13.17
CA LEU A 61 7.14 -12.76 12.31
C LEU A 61 8.49 -12.83 13.05
N ALA A 62 8.82 -11.83 13.87
CA ALA A 62 10.05 -11.79 14.65
C ALA A 62 10.08 -12.85 15.77
N SER A 63 8.96 -13.10 16.43
CA SER A 63 8.84 -14.10 17.50
C SER A 63 8.45 -15.49 17.02
N GLU A 64 8.12 -15.64 15.73
CA GLU A 64 7.60 -16.87 15.12
C GLU A 64 6.41 -17.45 15.89
N SER A 65 5.59 -16.56 16.45
CA SER A 65 4.45 -16.91 17.29
C SER A 65 3.32 -15.90 17.10
N VAL A 66 2.10 -16.28 17.49
CA VAL A 66 0.94 -15.40 17.40
C VAL A 66 1.15 -14.18 18.30
N ALA A 67 1.04 -12.98 17.74
CA ALA A 67 1.14 -11.72 18.46
C ALA A 67 -0.24 -11.06 18.58
N VAL A 68 -0.56 -10.58 19.78
CA VAL A 68 -1.72 -9.76 20.08
C VAL A 68 -1.24 -8.41 20.55
N LEU A 69 -1.65 -7.34 19.89
CA LEU A 69 -1.36 -5.97 20.31
C LEU A 69 -2.62 -5.11 20.13
N ALA A 70 -2.94 -4.25 21.09
CA ALA A 70 -3.72 -3.06 20.78
C ALA A 70 -2.89 -2.28 19.74
N GLU A 71 -3.46 -1.89 18.61
CA GLU A 71 -2.70 -1.13 17.61
C GLU A 71 -2.95 0.36 17.82
N PRO A 72 -1.91 1.16 18.11
CA PRO A 72 -0.51 0.76 18.36
C PRO A 72 -0.27 0.30 19.82
N ASP A 73 0.79 -0.49 20.03
CA ASP A 73 1.30 -0.77 21.38
C ASP A 73 1.79 0.55 21.98
N LEU A 74 0.97 1.17 22.84
CA LEU A 74 1.25 2.46 23.49
C LEU A 74 2.48 2.43 24.43
N ALA A 75 3.24 1.33 24.47
CA ALA A 75 4.46 1.19 25.26
C ALA A 75 5.61 2.10 24.79
N ASP A 76 5.57 2.62 23.56
CA ASP A 76 6.57 3.57 23.05
C ASP A 76 5.97 5.00 23.04
N ALA A 77 5.98 5.64 24.22
CA ALA A 77 5.40 6.96 24.46
C ALA A 77 6.02 8.09 23.61
N ASP A 78 7.14 7.82 22.92
CA ASP A 78 7.87 8.79 22.10
C ASP A 78 7.34 8.89 20.64
N GLN A 79 6.42 8.03 20.20
CA GLN A 79 5.80 8.12 18.87
C GLN A 79 4.28 8.39 18.94
N GLU A 80 3.88 9.64 18.73
CA GLU A 80 2.48 10.02 18.50
C GLU A 80 1.93 9.35 17.23
N HIS A 81 1.18 8.28 17.41
CA HIS A 81 0.39 7.65 16.35
C HIS A 81 -1.06 8.13 16.46
N VAL A 82 -1.48 9.01 15.54
CA VAL A 82 -2.90 9.34 15.37
C VAL A 82 -3.54 8.26 14.50
N LEU A 83 -3.97 7.14 15.10
CA LEU A 83 -4.87 6.22 14.39
C LEU A 83 -6.29 6.75 14.52
N PRO A 84 -7.02 6.93 13.41
CA PRO A 84 -8.38 7.49 13.44
C PRO A 84 -9.41 6.59 14.14
N TYR A 85 -9.06 5.34 14.48
CA TYR A 85 -9.97 4.35 15.06
C TYR A 85 -9.23 3.36 15.98
N PRO A 86 -9.76 3.04 17.18
CA PRO A 86 -9.15 2.09 18.11
C PRO A 86 -9.42 0.65 17.64
N TYR A 87 -8.40 0.01 17.07
CA TYR A 87 -8.44 -1.39 16.67
C TYR A 87 -7.41 -2.19 17.48
N ILE A 88 -7.77 -3.41 17.87
CA ILE A 88 -6.80 -4.39 18.35
C ILE A 88 -6.43 -5.31 17.20
N ALA A 89 -5.14 -5.61 17.04
CA ALA A 89 -4.63 -6.55 16.06
C ALA A 89 -4.29 -7.90 16.68
N LEU A 90 -4.48 -8.93 15.87
CA LEU A 90 -3.99 -10.27 16.09
C LEU A 90 -3.25 -10.68 14.83
N SER A 91 -2.03 -11.17 14.96
CA SER A 91 -1.20 -11.58 13.82
C SER A 91 -0.60 -12.94 14.06
N ALA A 92 -0.65 -13.80 13.04
CA ALA A 92 0.01 -15.09 13.00
C ALA A 92 1.13 -15.06 11.94
N PRO A 93 2.30 -15.65 12.23
CA PRO A 93 3.36 -15.76 11.24
C PRO A 93 2.96 -16.74 10.14
N VAL A 94 3.35 -16.44 8.89
CA VAL A 94 3.19 -17.33 7.73
C VAL A 94 4.57 -17.91 7.43
N ILE A 95 4.88 -19.01 8.12
CA ILE A 95 6.18 -19.70 8.07
C ILE A 95 5.93 -21.20 7.87
N ALA A 96 6.61 -21.78 6.88
CA ALA A 96 6.73 -23.22 6.68
C ALA A 96 8.19 -23.63 6.91
N ALA A 97 8.45 -24.91 7.19
CA ALA A 97 9.74 -25.43 7.68
C ALA A 97 10.99 -24.64 7.26
N ASP A 98 11.24 -24.49 5.96
CA ASP A 98 12.43 -23.78 5.43
C ASP A 98 12.12 -22.41 4.79
N HIS A 99 10.85 -21.98 4.84
CA HIS A 99 10.36 -20.77 4.16
C HIS A 99 9.65 -19.83 5.12
N ARG A 100 10.18 -18.61 5.24
CA ARG A 100 9.51 -17.48 5.90
C ARG A 100 8.89 -16.59 4.84
N PHE A 101 7.57 -16.41 4.87
CA PHE A 101 6.84 -15.61 3.88
C PHE A 101 6.37 -14.27 4.42
N GLY A 102 5.91 -14.20 5.67
CA GLY A 102 5.40 -12.95 6.25
C GLY A 102 4.43 -13.18 7.40
N SER A 103 3.31 -12.48 7.43
CA SER A 103 2.29 -12.60 8.49
C SER A 103 0.86 -12.44 7.96
N LEU A 104 -0.09 -13.06 8.65
CA LEU A 104 -1.53 -12.89 8.46
C LEU A 104 -2.09 -12.14 9.67
N THR A 105 -2.60 -10.93 9.45
CA THR A 105 -3.05 -10.02 10.51
C THR A 105 -4.54 -9.73 10.37
N VAL A 106 -5.26 -9.73 11.48
CA VAL A 106 -6.68 -9.34 11.56
C VAL A 106 -6.87 -8.19 12.52
N LEU A 107 -7.87 -7.34 12.23
CA LEU A 107 -8.27 -6.21 13.06
C LEU A 107 -9.70 -6.37 13.52
N ARG A 108 -9.95 -6.01 14.78
CA ARG A 108 -11.31 -5.82 15.30
C ARG A 108 -11.39 -4.52 16.11
N PRO A 109 -12.55 -3.84 16.14
CA PRO A 109 -12.73 -2.67 16.99
C PRO A 109 -12.41 -3.01 18.45
N GLU A 110 -11.80 -2.08 19.17
CA GLU A 110 -11.54 -2.23 20.59
C GLU A 110 -12.84 -2.05 21.40
N THR A 111 -13.58 -3.14 21.61
CA THR A 111 -14.91 -3.13 22.25
C THR A 111 -14.96 -3.72 23.66
N HIS A 112 -13.79 -3.93 24.31
CA HIS A 112 -13.53 -4.52 25.63
C HIS A 112 -13.24 -6.04 25.60
N GLY A 113 -11.99 -6.43 25.90
CA GLY A 113 -11.54 -7.82 26.09
C GLY A 113 -10.35 -8.22 25.21
N GLY A 114 -9.63 -9.29 25.59
CA GLY A 114 -8.59 -9.93 24.77
C GLY A 114 -9.18 -10.76 23.64
N TRP A 115 -8.34 -11.27 22.73
CA TRP A 115 -8.79 -12.17 21.68
C TRP A 115 -9.24 -13.52 22.25
N GLU A 116 -10.33 -14.07 21.72
CA GLU A 116 -10.80 -15.39 22.11
C GLU A 116 -9.81 -16.46 21.62
N ALA A 117 -9.57 -17.49 22.44
CA ALA A 117 -8.60 -18.54 22.11
C ALA A 117 -8.95 -19.29 20.82
N GLU A 118 -10.25 -19.43 20.52
CA GLU A 118 -10.75 -20.02 19.28
C GLU A 118 -10.33 -19.19 18.05
N ILE A 119 -10.45 -17.86 18.11
CA ILE A 119 -10.03 -16.96 17.04
C ILE A 119 -8.51 -16.99 16.86
N CYS A 120 -7.75 -17.01 17.96
CA CYS A 120 -6.29 -17.13 17.92
C CYS A 120 -5.84 -18.45 17.25
N THR A 121 -6.49 -19.56 17.62
CA THR A 121 -6.21 -20.89 17.08
C THR A 121 -6.59 -20.96 15.60
N GLY A 122 -7.79 -20.54 15.24
CA GLY A 122 -8.27 -20.52 13.87
C GLY A 122 -7.40 -19.63 12.95
N LEU A 123 -6.96 -18.46 13.42
CA LEU A 123 -6.06 -17.62 12.64
C LEU A 123 -4.71 -18.31 12.40
N LYS A 124 -4.17 -18.97 13.43
CA LYS A 124 -2.92 -19.73 13.31
C LYS A 124 -3.06 -20.88 12.31
N GLU A 125 -4.14 -21.66 12.38
CA GLU A 125 -4.41 -22.75 11.42
C GLU A 125 -4.48 -22.22 9.99
N ILE A 126 -5.18 -21.11 9.75
CA ILE A 126 -5.24 -20.48 8.42
C ILE A 126 -3.84 -20.00 7.96
N ALA A 127 -3.03 -19.46 8.86
CA ALA A 127 -1.68 -19.01 8.54
C ALA A 127 -0.72 -20.17 8.24
N ASP A 128 -0.83 -21.27 8.99
CA ASP A 128 -0.04 -22.50 8.79
C ASP A 128 -0.42 -23.15 7.44
N ASP A 129 -1.71 -23.28 7.12
CA ASP A 129 -2.21 -23.79 5.83
C ASP A 129 -1.76 -22.91 4.64
N LEU A 130 -1.80 -21.59 4.83
CA LEU A 130 -1.30 -20.63 3.86
C LEU A 130 0.21 -20.83 3.64
N ALA A 131 0.99 -21.00 4.71
CA ALA A 131 2.43 -21.18 4.63
C ALA A 131 2.80 -22.47 3.88
N VAL A 132 2.11 -23.59 4.14
CA VAL A 132 2.30 -24.85 3.42
C VAL A 132 2.05 -24.64 1.92
N THR A 133 0.94 -24.01 1.57
CA THR A 133 0.61 -23.81 0.15
C THR A 133 1.60 -22.86 -0.55
N LEU A 134 2.11 -21.84 0.15
CA LEU A 134 3.14 -20.94 -0.39
C LEU A 134 4.50 -21.65 -0.54
N ALA A 135 4.84 -22.57 0.37
CA ALA A 135 6.04 -23.39 0.27
C ALA A 135 6.01 -24.30 -0.96
N GLU A 136 4.90 -24.98 -1.22
CA GLU A 136 4.73 -25.79 -2.43
C GLU A 136 4.94 -24.96 -3.72
N LEU A 137 4.42 -23.72 -3.73
CA LEU A 137 4.61 -22.80 -4.86
C LEU A 137 6.08 -22.34 -4.96
N ALA A 138 6.73 -22.02 -3.85
CA ALA A 138 8.14 -21.64 -3.82
C ALA A 138 9.05 -22.78 -4.31
N ASP A 139 8.79 -24.01 -3.86
CA ASP A 139 9.54 -25.21 -4.23
C ASP A 139 9.36 -25.57 -5.72
N SER A 140 8.21 -25.22 -6.31
CA SER A 140 7.99 -25.31 -7.76
C SER A 140 8.64 -24.17 -8.57
N GLY A 141 9.36 -23.25 -7.91
CA GLY A 141 10.10 -22.15 -8.53
C GLY A 141 9.31 -20.85 -8.67
N THR A 142 8.13 -20.74 -8.05
CA THR A 142 7.35 -19.49 -8.06
C THR A 142 7.93 -18.50 -7.05
N VAL A 143 8.27 -17.30 -7.50
CA VAL A 143 8.72 -16.22 -6.61
C VAL A 143 7.51 -15.64 -5.87
N ILE A 144 7.52 -15.74 -4.54
CA ILE A 144 6.46 -15.23 -3.66
C ILE A 144 6.89 -13.89 -3.09
N THR A 145 6.50 -12.80 -3.74
CA THR A 145 6.83 -11.43 -3.31
C THR A 145 5.61 -10.53 -3.35
N PRO A 146 5.53 -9.51 -2.47
CA PRO A 146 4.41 -8.57 -2.45
C PRO A 146 4.42 -7.73 -3.73
N GLY A 147 3.23 -7.54 -4.32
CA GLY A 147 3.07 -6.64 -5.46
C GLY A 147 3.40 -5.18 -5.12
N HIS A 148 3.42 -4.32 -6.14
CA HIS A 148 3.63 -2.88 -5.95
C HIS A 148 2.52 -2.21 -5.14
N MET A 149 1.31 -2.79 -5.16
CA MET A 149 0.14 -2.37 -4.40
C MET A 149 -0.55 -3.55 -3.74
N PRO A 150 -1.16 -3.34 -2.55
CA PRO A 150 -2.05 -4.35 -2.00
C PRO A 150 -3.26 -4.56 -2.90
N ALA A 151 -3.61 -5.82 -3.10
CA ALA A 151 -4.93 -6.16 -3.63
C ALA A 151 -5.98 -5.95 -2.53
N LEU A 152 -6.92 -5.02 -2.73
CA LEU A 152 -8.08 -4.89 -1.84
C LEU A 152 -9.20 -5.83 -2.30
N VAL A 153 -9.61 -6.73 -1.41
CA VAL A 153 -10.70 -7.67 -1.60
C VAL A 153 -11.88 -7.16 -0.77
N PRO A 154 -12.90 -6.53 -1.38
CA PRO A 154 -14.10 -6.22 -0.63
C PRO A 154 -14.72 -7.53 -0.13
N VAL A 155 -14.85 -7.66 1.18
CA VAL A 155 -15.63 -8.73 1.81
C VAL A 155 -16.80 -8.03 2.47
N PHE A 156 -17.88 -7.86 1.70
CA PHE A 156 -19.10 -7.27 2.20
C PHE A 156 -19.96 -8.38 2.78
N ASP A 157 -20.31 -8.29 4.06
CA ASP A 157 -21.41 -9.06 4.64
C ASP A 157 -22.72 -8.53 4.05
N GLY A 158 -23.02 -8.93 2.81
CA GLY A 158 -24.32 -8.89 2.14
C GLY A 158 -25.12 -7.59 2.09
N HIS A 159 -24.66 -6.45 2.62
CA HIS A 159 -25.52 -5.27 2.82
C HIS A 159 -24.96 -3.93 2.31
N THR A 160 -23.97 -3.92 1.42
CA THR A 160 -23.66 -2.70 0.64
C THR A 160 -22.77 -3.03 -0.55
N ASP A 161 -23.40 -3.33 -1.70
CA ASP A 161 -22.74 -3.19 -3.00
C ASP A 161 -22.50 -1.69 -3.26
N ILE A 162 -21.49 -1.11 -2.62
CA ILE A 162 -20.86 0.12 -3.10
C ILE A 162 -19.63 -0.32 -3.91
N GLY A 163 -19.88 -1.09 -4.97
CA GLY A 163 -18.92 -1.19 -6.06
C GLY A 163 -18.77 0.21 -6.65
N THR A 164 -17.55 0.75 -6.65
CA THR A 164 -17.25 1.95 -7.44
C THR A 164 -17.44 1.56 -8.91
N THR A 165 -18.60 1.89 -9.47
CA THR A 165 -18.97 1.54 -10.84
C THR A 165 -17.93 2.13 -11.80
N GLY A 166 -17.23 1.25 -12.52
CA GLY A 166 -16.37 1.63 -13.65
C GLY A 166 -14.85 1.60 -13.42
N TRP A 167 -14.35 1.21 -12.25
CA TRP A 167 -12.90 1.09 -12.01
C TRP A 167 -12.50 -0.33 -11.61
N GLY A 168 -11.74 -1.00 -12.47
CA GLY A 168 -11.20 -2.35 -12.27
C GLY A 168 -11.63 -3.39 -13.30
N VAL A 169 -10.94 -4.54 -13.31
CA VAL A 169 -11.28 -5.71 -14.14
C VAL A 169 -12.22 -6.63 -13.35
N PRO A 170 -13.48 -6.83 -13.79
CA PRO A 170 -14.43 -7.70 -13.10
C PRO A 170 -13.85 -9.10 -12.88
N GLY A 171 -14.01 -9.65 -11.67
CA GLY A 171 -13.56 -11.00 -11.32
C GLY A 171 -12.07 -11.15 -10.97
N VAL A 172 -11.28 -10.07 -11.02
CA VAL A 172 -9.88 -10.07 -10.57
C VAL A 172 -9.79 -9.44 -9.18
N ALA A 173 -9.33 -10.21 -8.19
CA ALA A 173 -9.12 -9.72 -6.82
C ALA A 173 -8.18 -8.49 -6.82
N GLY A 174 -8.56 -7.42 -6.12
CA GLY A 174 -7.75 -6.20 -6.04
C GLY A 174 -7.83 -5.25 -7.22
N SER A 175 -8.58 -5.56 -8.28
CA SER A 175 -8.67 -4.70 -9.46
C SER A 175 -9.56 -3.46 -9.24
N ALA A 176 -10.41 -3.45 -8.22
CA ALA A 176 -11.42 -2.42 -7.98
C ALA A 176 -10.83 -1.01 -7.75
N GLY A 177 -11.60 0.04 -8.06
CA GLY A 177 -11.28 1.44 -7.74
C GLY A 177 -10.99 1.71 -6.25
N LEU A 178 -11.47 0.83 -5.35
CA LEU A 178 -11.11 0.86 -3.94
C LEU A 178 -9.59 0.70 -3.72
N SER A 179 -8.89 -0.11 -4.51
CA SER A 179 -7.43 -0.25 -4.43
C SER A 179 -6.70 1.05 -4.75
N LEU A 180 -7.30 1.97 -5.52
CA LEU A 180 -6.79 3.32 -5.77
C LEU A 180 -7.12 4.32 -4.65
N MET A 181 -8.07 4.02 -3.77
CA MET A 181 -8.30 4.82 -2.56
C MET A 181 -7.20 4.60 -1.52
N TYR A 182 -6.60 3.40 -1.48
CA TYR A 182 -5.45 3.12 -0.62
C TYR A 182 -4.27 4.08 -0.84
N PRO A 183 -3.71 4.23 -2.06
CA PRO A 183 -2.59 5.14 -2.30
C PRO A 183 -2.99 6.60 -2.10
N VAL A 184 -4.24 6.99 -2.36
CA VAL A 184 -4.72 8.36 -2.08
C VAL A 184 -4.70 8.66 -0.59
N ARG A 185 -5.31 7.80 0.23
CA ARG A 185 -5.30 7.97 1.69
C ARG A 185 -3.89 7.87 2.25
N ARG A 186 -3.11 6.89 1.80
CA ARG A 186 -1.72 6.72 2.24
C ARG A 186 -0.86 7.92 1.86
N LEU A 187 -1.07 8.50 0.68
CA LEU A 187 -0.40 9.74 0.27
C LEU A 187 -0.79 10.89 1.21
N SER A 188 -2.07 11.07 1.52
CA SER A 188 -2.50 12.09 2.49
C SER A 188 -1.85 11.90 3.86
N ASP A 189 -1.83 10.67 4.39
CA ASP A 189 -1.23 10.38 5.68
C ASP A 189 0.28 10.68 5.68
N MET A 190 1.00 10.22 4.65
CA MET A 190 2.45 10.46 4.53
C MET A 190 2.78 11.93 4.31
N LEU A 191 1.96 12.68 3.55
CA LEU A 191 2.15 14.11 3.35
C LEU A 191 1.86 14.93 4.61
N ASN A 192 0.86 14.53 5.41
CA ASN A 192 0.57 15.18 6.69
C ASN A 192 1.72 15.02 7.70
N GLN A 193 2.49 13.95 7.60
CA GLN A 193 3.68 13.71 8.43
C GLN A 193 4.98 14.22 7.78
N ALA A 194 4.94 14.69 6.53
CA ALA A 194 6.13 15.08 5.80
C ALA A 194 6.66 16.44 6.27
N THR A 195 7.77 16.42 6.98
CA THR A 195 8.51 17.63 7.42
C THR A 195 9.57 18.11 6.42
N THR A 196 9.95 17.27 5.44
CA THR A 196 11.00 17.54 4.46
C THR A 196 10.55 17.17 3.05
N LEU A 197 11.24 17.73 2.05
CA LEU A 197 10.96 17.44 0.64
C LEU A 197 11.28 15.98 0.27
N ASP A 198 12.27 15.38 0.91
CA ASP A 198 12.60 13.96 0.73
C ASP A 198 11.45 13.06 1.20
N HIS A 199 10.78 13.41 2.31
CA HIS A 199 9.58 12.69 2.75
C HIS A 199 8.44 12.79 1.72
N ILE A 200 8.26 13.95 1.09
CA ILE A 200 7.26 14.16 0.03
C ILE A 200 7.62 13.32 -1.21
N VAL A 201 8.87 13.32 -1.64
CA VAL A 201 9.34 12.52 -2.78
C VAL A 201 9.20 11.03 -2.50
N ALA A 202 9.52 10.57 -1.28
CA ALA A 202 9.32 9.19 -0.86
C ALA A 202 7.84 8.79 -0.85
N ALA A 203 6.94 9.69 -0.42
CA ALA A 203 5.49 9.48 -0.49
C ALA A 203 5.00 9.36 -1.93
N ALA A 204 5.47 10.25 -2.83
CA ALA A 204 5.13 10.18 -4.25
C ALA A 204 5.69 8.91 -4.92
N GLN A 205 6.91 8.49 -4.58
CA GLN A 205 7.49 7.23 -5.05
C GLN A 205 6.61 6.03 -4.66
N HIS A 206 6.18 5.97 -3.40
CA HIS A 206 5.42 4.85 -2.87
C HIS A 206 3.97 4.82 -3.36
N CYS A 207 3.30 5.98 -3.38
CA CYS A 207 1.87 6.06 -3.67
C CYS A 207 1.54 6.39 -5.14
N ILE A 208 2.51 6.84 -5.95
CA ILE A 208 2.29 7.22 -7.35
C ILE A 208 3.26 6.49 -8.30
N VAL A 209 4.57 6.48 -8.03
CA VAL A 209 5.52 5.88 -8.98
C VAL A 209 5.39 4.36 -9.01
N SER A 210 5.53 3.70 -7.86
CA SER A 210 5.43 2.24 -7.74
C SER A 210 4.08 1.68 -8.23
N PRO A 211 2.92 2.26 -7.84
CA PRO A 211 1.61 1.70 -8.19
C PRO A 211 1.29 1.75 -9.69
N PHE A 212 1.76 2.80 -10.36
CA PHE A 212 1.54 3.00 -11.79
C PHE A 212 2.69 2.46 -12.65
N GLY A 213 3.71 1.85 -12.05
CA GLY A 213 4.92 1.40 -12.76
C GLY A 213 5.65 2.54 -13.46
N ALA A 214 5.56 3.76 -12.92
CA ALA A 214 6.15 4.94 -13.55
C ALA A 214 7.68 4.85 -13.45
N ARG A 215 8.38 5.23 -14.52
CA ARG A 215 9.86 5.18 -14.56
C ARG A 215 10.52 6.40 -13.93
N ALA A 216 9.80 7.50 -13.81
CA ALA A 216 10.29 8.78 -13.32
C ALA A 216 9.12 9.65 -12.86
N LEU A 217 9.38 10.51 -11.87
CA LEU A 217 8.46 11.56 -11.42
C LEU A 217 9.25 12.80 -11.03
N ALA A 218 8.67 13.98 -11.25
CA ALA A 218 9.14 15.22 -10.63
C ALA A 218 7.97 16.05 -10.11
N LEU A 219 8.22 16.72 -9.01
CA LEU A 219 7.36 17.69 -8.36
C LEU A 219 7.91 19.07 -8.71
N ALA A 220 7.07 19.94 -9.24
CA ALA A 220 7.46 21.30 -9.61
C ALA A 220 6.46 22.31 -9.03
N SER A 221 6.97 23.48 -8.65
CA SER A 221 6.17 24.64 -8.28
C SER A 221 6.22 25.69 -9.39
N ALA A 222 5.12 26.41 -9.55
CA ALA A 222 5.02 27.55 -10.44
C ALA A 222 5.31 28.83 -9.66
N SER A 223 6.41 29.49 -9.97
CA SER A 223 6.78 30.79 -9.37
C SER A 223 7.32 31.73 -10.44
N GLU A 224 6.92 33.01 -10.38
CA GLU A 224 7.39 34.07 -11.28
C GLU A 224 7.26 33.75 -12.78
N GLY A 225 6.17 33.08 -13.17
CA GLY A 225 5.95 32.71 -14.58
C GLY A 225 6.81 31.54 -15.07
N ARG A 226 7.49 30.82 -14.16
CA ARG A 226 8.34 29.67 -14.47
C ARG A 226 8.05 28.46 -13.58
N LEU A 227 8.39 27.28 -14.08
CA LEU A 227 8.36 26.03 -13.32
C LEU A 227 9.71 25.80 -12.65
N TRP A 228 9.67 25.48 -11.37
CA TRP A 228 10.83 25.14 -10.55
C TRP A 228 10.65 23.74 -10.01
N VAL A 229 11.50 22.82 -10.44
CA VAL A 229 11.50 21.46 -9.88
C VAL A 229 11.94 21.53 -8.42
N LEU A 230 11.08 21.03 -7.54
CA LEU A 230 11.31 20.92 -6.11
C LEU A 230 11.98 19.58 -5.80
N GLY A 231 11.40 18.47 -6.28
CA GLY A 231 11.91 17.13 -6.01
C GLY A 231 11.69 16.19 -7.19
N HIS A 232 12.46 15.12 -7.28
CA HIS A 232 12.35 14.14 -8.37
C HIS A 232 12.82 12.75 -7.94
N CYS A 233 12.39 11.72 -8.67
CA CYS A 233 12.79 10.34 -8.44
C CYS A 233 12.78 9.50 -9.72
N GLY A 234 13.41 8.32 -9.66
CA GLY A 234 13.57 7.43 -10.82
C GLY A 234 14.46 8.03 -11.91
N ALA A 235 14.28 7.57 -13.15
CA ALA A 235 15.04 8.02 -14.32
C ALA A 235 14.59 9.40 -14.83
N SER A 236 14.68 10.43 -13.98
CA SER A 236 14.03 11.74 -14.15
C SER A 236 14.92 12.84 -14.75
N SER A 237 16.18 12.57 -15.10
CA SER A 237 17.11 13.61 -15.59
C SER A 237 16.61 14.39 -16.81
N GLY A 238 15.98 13.71 -17.78
CA GLY A 238 15.36 14.37 -18.93
C GLY A 238 14.17 15.25 -18.54
N LEU A 239 13.35 14.76 -17.60
CA LEU A 239 12.16 15.45 -17.12
C LEU A 239 12.52 16.68 -16.30
N VAL A 240 13.53 16.59 -15.42
CA VAL A 240 14.06 17.73 -14.64
C VAL A 240 14.62 18.80 -15.56
N ARG A 241 15.42 18.44 -16.57
CA ARG A 241 15.98 19.41 -17.53
C ARG A 241 14.92 20.17 -18.31
N ASN A 242 13.83 19.49 -18.66
CA ASN A 242 12.75 20.11 -19.43
C ASN A 242 11.86 20.99 -18.55
N LEU A 243 11.61 20.59 -17.31
CA LEU A 243 10.72 21.29 -16.38
C LEU A 243 11.39 22.49 -15.70
N HIS A 244 12.63 22.34 -15.26
CA HIS A 244 13.29 23.34 -14.44
C HIS A 244 13.61 24.60 -15.25
N GLY A 245 13.00 25.73 -14.87
CA GLY A 245 13.13 27.02 -15.55
C GLY A 245 12.18 27.20 -16.76
N ALA A 246 11.34 26.20 -17.07
CA ALA A 246 10.38 26.28 -18.18
C ALA A 246 9.38 27.42 -17.96
N ARG A 247 9.02 28.13 -19.03
CA ARG A 247 8.09 29.26 -18.93
C ARG A 247 6.63 28.77 -18.96
N LEU A 248 5.79 29.36 -18.11
CA LEU A 248 4.36 29.05 -18.01
C LEU A 248 3.50 29.63 -19.14
N ASP A 249 4.05 30.58 -19.91
CA ASP A 249 3.42 31.14 -21.11
C ASP A 249 3.64 30.28 -22.36
N ALA A 250 4.59 29.34 -22.30
CA ALA A 250 4.84 28.42 -23.40
C ALA A 250 3.68 27.41 -23.52
N ARG A 251 3.34 27.01 -24.75
CA ARG A 251 2.37 25.93 -25.04
C ARG A 251 2.99 24.56 -24.76
N THR A 252 3.35 24.34 -23.52
CA THR A 252 3.94 23.10 -23.01
C THR A 252 2.87 22.34 -22.22
N PRO A 253 2.83 21.01 -22.31
CA PRO A 253 1.94 20.18 -21.50
C PRO A 253 1.93 20.54 -20.02
N GLU A 254 3.07 20.93 -19.47
CA GLU A 254 3.28 21.16 -18.05
C GLU A 254 2.67 22.49 -17.62
N ALA A 255 2.74 23.52 -18.48
CA ALA A 255 2.03 24.77 -18.29
C ALA A 255 0.51 24.62 -18.44
N GLU A 256 0.04 23.72 -19.30
CA GLU A 256 -1.39 23.42 -19.47
C GLU A 256 -1.94 22.62 -18.28
N ALA A 257 -1.17 21.67 -17.74
CA ALA A 257 -1.56 20.89 -16.57
C ALA A 257 -1.78 21.77 -15.32
N LEU A 258 -0.97 22.82 -15.14
CA LEU A 258 -1.10 23.78 -14.05
C LEU A 258 -2.43 24.56 -14.10
N ARG A 259 -3.07 24.69 -15.27
CA ARG A 259 -4.37 25.37 -15.43
C ARG A 259 -5.56 24.53 -14.95
N GLY A 260 -5.30 23.41 -14.27
CA GLY A 260 -6.30 22.68 -13.49
C GLY A 260 -6.84 21.40 -14.14
N ARG A 261 -6.16 20.84 -15.14
CA ARG A 261 -6.54 19.55 -15.72
C ARG A 261 -5.35 18.58 -15.76
N PRO A 262 -5.47 17.36 -15.21
CA PRO A 262 -4.45 16.34 -15.40
C PRO A 262 -4.38 15.98 -16.89
N LEU A 263 -3.16 15.99 -17.45
CA LEU A 263 -2.93 15.64 -18.85
C LEU A 263 -2.22 14.30 -18.93
N PHE A 264 -2.78 13.40 -19.73
CA PHE A 264 -2.18 12.12 -20.09
C PHE A 264 -1.80 12.17 -21.56
N ILE A 265 -0.52 12.01 -21.85
CA ILE A 265 0.02 12.13 -23.21
C ILE A 265 0.64 10.79 -23.60
N SER A 266 0.14 10.22 -24.70
CA SER A 266 0.73 9.02 -25.30
C SER A 266 2.02 9.38 -26.02
N GLY A 267 3.07 8.57 -25.83
CA GLY A 267 4.44 8.83 -26.30
C GLY A 267 4.68 8.85 -27.82
N ASP A 268 3.63 8.89 -28.64
CA ASP A 268 3.72 8.86 -30.10
C ASP A 268 3.73 10.27 -30.75
N ARG A 269 3.52 11.32 -29.94
CA ARG A 269 3.79 12.69 -30.38
C ARG A 269 5.29 12.94 -30.26
N ARG A 270 6.00 12.83 -31.39
CA ARG A 270 7.36 13.36 -31.54
C ARG A 270 7.42 14.76 -30.91
N TRP A 271 8.19 14.87 -29.83
CA TRP A 271 8.67 16.13 -29.28
C TRP A 271 9.46 16.84 -30.38
N CYS A 272 8.82 17.74 -31.11
CA CYS A 272 9.48 18.63 -32.06
C CYS A 272 9.80 19.94 -31.34
N PRO A 273 11.07 20.23 -30.99
CA PRO A 273 11.44 21.51 -30.44
C PRO A 273 11.47 22.53 -31.59
N GLY A 274 10.49 23.43 -31.60
CA GLY A 274 10.51 24.65 -32.38
C GLY A 274 10.12 24.49 -33.84
N THR A 275 8.86 24.79 -34.15
CA THR A 275 8.47 25.68 -35.26
C THR A 275 6.98 25.87 -35.20
N LEU A 276 6.54 27.09 -34.89
CA LEU A 276 5.49 27.79 -35.60
C LEU A 276 5.61 29.26 -35.21
N ARG A 277 6.28 29.99 -36.10
CA ARG A 277 6.31 31.45 -36.23
C ARG A 277 5.43 31.78 -37.45
N PRO A 278 4.94 33.02 -37.59
CA PRO A 278 4.39 33.94 -36.61
C PRO A 278 2.86 33.82 -36.48
#